data_AF-A0A3C0AX38-F1
#
_entry.id   AF-A0A3C0AX38-F1
#
_cell.length_a   1.000
_cell.length_b   1.000
_cell.length_c   1.000
_cell.angle_alpha   90.00
_cell.angle_beta   90.00
_cell.angle_gamma   90.00
#
_symmetry.space_group_name_H-M   'P 1'
#
loop_
_entity.id
_entity.type
_entity.pdbx_description
1 polymer ?
#
loop_
_entity_poly.entity_id
_entity_poly.type
_entity_poly.pdbx_seq_one_letter_code
_entity_poly.pdbx_strand_id
1 'polypeptide(L)'
;TQGVASDSLYKLSLNGSEGKFGFIKIANEYSGTDAGNLANYYAGVAYLQTGKYTEAIDYLEKFKSEDVVLNAMAKGAIGDAYSQKNQPKEALENYVKAAESDKNNYTTPRFLLKAGKTALALGYKEDALKYFTDIKDNFDASPEAAAIDVLIGLAQ
;
A
#
# COMPACT_ATOMS: atom_id res chain seq x y z
N THR A 1 -9.26 14.28 19.06
CA THR A 1 -10.62 13.70 19.18
C THR A 1 -11.14 13.06 17.89
N GLN A 2 -10.50 13.22 16.72
CA GLN A 2 -10.88 12.49 15.49
C GLN A 2 -10.29 11.06 15.40
N GLY A 3 -9.07 10.83 15.92
CA GLY A 3 -8.40 9.51 15.81
C GLY A 3 -9.09 8.36 16.56
N VAL A 4 -9.72 8.62 17.71
CA VAL A 4 -10.42 7.59 18.51
C VAL A 4 -11.69 7.12 17.81
N ALA A 5 -12.40 8.01 17.11
CA ALA A 5 -13.60 7.65 16.35
C ALA A 5 -13.24 6.81 15.10
N SER A 6 -12.16 7.15 14.40
CA SER A 6 -11.68 6.37 13.25
C SER A 6 -11.21 4.97 13.65
N ASP A 7 -10.43 4.84 14.73
CA ASP A 7 -10.02 3.54 15.28
C ASP A 7 -11.23 2.68 15.69
N SER A 8 -12.27 3.32 16.24
CA SER A 8 -13.54 2.64 16.57
C SER A 8 -14.24 2.10 15.32
N LEU A 9 -14.24 2.82 14.20
CA LEU A 9 -14.83 2.36 12.93
C LEU A 9 -14.04 1.22 12.29
N TYR A 10 -12.70 1.26 12.32
CA TYR A 10 -11.90 0.15 11.80
C TYR A 10 -12.10 -1.12 12.62
N LYS A 11 -12.09 -1.00 13.96
CA LYS A 11 -12.40 -2.13 14.85
C LYS A 11 -13.80 -2.69 14.64
N LEU A 12 -14.78 -1.81 14.42
CA LEU A 12 -16.14 -2.21 14.08
C LEU A 12 -16.19 -2.97 12.76
N SER A 13 -15.49 -2.48 11.73
CA SER A 13 -15.45 -3.13 10.41
C SER A 13 -14.75 -4.49 10.43
N LEU A 14 -13.72 -4.64 11.26
CA LEU A 14 -12.97 -5.88 11.43
C LEU A 14 -13.81 -6.97 12.09
N ASN A 15 -14.49 -6.61 13.19
CA ASN A 15 -15.17 -7.58 14.07
C ASN A 15 -16.67 -7.74 13.77
N GLY A 16 -17.29 -6.72 13.19
CA GLY A 16 -18.74 -6.65 13.03
C GLY A 16 -19.45 -6.17 14.30
N SER A 17 -20.78 -6.05 14.22
CA SER A 17 -21.65 -5.70 15.36
C SER A 17 -23.09 -6.15 15.10
N GLU A 18 -23.88 -6.28 16.16
CA GLU A 18 -25.32 -6.54 16.08
C GLU A 18 -25.69 -7.74 15.18
N GLY A 19 -24.92 -8.82 15.30
CA GLY A 19 -25.11 -10.05 14.52
C GLY A 19 -24.60 -9.99 13.07
N LYS A 20 -24.07 -8.85 12.62
CA LYS A 20 -23.43 -8.71 11.29
C LYS A 20 -21.96 -9.10 11.37
N PHE A 21 -21.48 -9.77 10.32
CA PHE A 21 -20.09 -10.18 10.25
C PHE A 21 -19.18 -9.01 9.91
N GLY A 22 -18.03 -8.93 10.58
CA GLY A 22 -16.92 -8.09 10.16
C GLY A 22 -16.06 -8.77 9.11
N PHE A 23 -15.12 -8.02 8.51
CA PHE A 23 -14.27 -8.51 7.43
C PHE A 23 -13.46 -9.75 7.81
N ILE A 24 -13.01 -9.88 9.06
CA ILE A 24 -12.29 -11.08 9.53
C ILE A 24 -13.15 -12.32 9.36
N LYS A 25 -14.41 -12.26 9.83
CA LYS A 25 -15.32 -13.39 9.76
C LYS A 25 -15.72 -13.69 8.32
N ILE A 26 -15.95 -12.66 7.50
CA ILE A 26 -16.27 -12.85 6.08
C ILE A 26 -15.11 -13.53 5.34
N ALA A 27 -13.87 -13.07 5.56
CA ALA A 27 -12.67 -13.62 4.95
C ALA A 27 -12.46 -15.11 5.31
N ASN A 28 -12.77 -15.49 6.56
CA ASN A 28 -12.61 -16.86 7.05
C ASN A 28 -13.74 -17.79 6.59
N GLU A 29 -15.01 -17.41 6.83
CA GLU A 29 -16.19 -18.27 6.58
C GLU A 29 -16.50 -18.41 5.08
N TYR A 30 -16.20 -17.38 4.30
CA TYR A 30 -16.43 -17.35 2.84
C TYR A 30 -15.12 -17.40 2.06
N SER A 31 -14.09 -18.02 2.64
CA SER A 31 -12.80 -18.24 1.96
C SER A 31 -13.00 -18.94 0.61
N GLY A 32 -12.32 -18.46 -0.43
CA GLY A 32 -12.46 -18.96 -1.80
C GLY A 32 -13.58 -18.31 -2.62
N THR A 33 -14.40 -17.43 -2.03
CA THR A 33 -15.37 -16.60 -2.77
C THR A 33 -14.83 -15.20 -3.03
N ASP A 34 -15.41 -14.48 -3.99
CA ASP A 34 -15.07 -13.07 -4.26
C ASP A 34 -15.29 -12.19 -3.03
N ALA A 35 -16.33 -12.47 -2.25
CA ALA A 35 -16.62 -11.75 -1.01
C ALA A 35 -15.55 -12.00 0.06
N GLY A 36 -15.12 -13.26 0.24
CA GLY A 36 -14.04 -13.61 1.15
C GLY A 36 -12.69 -13.01 0.71
N ASN A 37 -12.41 -13.03 -0.58
CA ASN A 37 -11.23 -12.39 -1.16
C ASN A 37 -11.24 -10.87 -0.90
N LEU A 38 -12.32 -10.17 -1.24
CA LEU A 38 -12.42 -8.72 -1.01
C LEU A 38 -12.40 -8.37 0.49
N ALA A 39 -12.95 -9.23 1.35
CA ALA A 39 -12.86 -9.07 2.80
C ALA A 39 -11.42 -9.14 3.32
N ASN A 40 -10.54 -9.94 2.70
CA ASN A 40 -9.10 -9.92 3.03
C ASN A 40 -8.49 -8.53 2.78
N TYR A 41 -8.79 -7.90 1.63
CA TYR A 41 -8.31 -6.55 1.34
C TYR A 41 -8.74 -5.55 2.41
N TYR A 42 -10.03 -5.49 2.73
CA TYR A 42 -10.54 -4.52 3.69
C TYR A 42 -10.08 -4.80 5.12
N ALA A 43 -9.97 -6.07 5.53
CA ALA A 43 -9.40 -6.43 6.82
C ALA A 43 -7.94 -5.96 6.91
N GLY A 44 -7.15 -6.21 5.86
CA GLY A 44 -5.75 -5.79 5.79
C GLY A 44 -5.57 -4.27 5.88
N VAL A 45 -6.38 -3.50 5.14
CA VAL A 45 -6.38 -2.04 5.22
C VAL A 45 -6.80 -1.57 6.61
N ALA A 46 -7.84 -2.13 7.21
CA ALA A 46 -8.27 -1.75 8.56
C ALA A 46 -7.20 -2.06 9.62
N TYR A 47 -6.49 -3.18 9.50
CA TYR A 47 -5.35 -3.50 10.37
C TYR A 47 -4.19 -2.52 10.20
N LEU A 48 -3.87 -2.15 8.95
CA LEU A 48 -2.84 -1.13 8.67
C LEU A 48 -3.18 0.19 9.36
N GLN A 49 -4.43 0.65 9.27
CA GLN A 49 -4.89 1.91 9.88
C GLN A 49 -4.95 1.87 11.41
N THR A 50 -5.02 0.67 12.01
CA THR A 50 -5.02 0.48 13.47
C THR A 50 -3.64 0.12 14.04
N GLY A 51 -2.59 0.19 13.21
CA GLY A 51 -1.21 -0.07 13.63
C GLY A 51 -0.85 -1.55 13.78
N LYS A 52 -1.73 -2.45 13.36
CA LYS A 52 -1.55 -3.90 13.42
C LYS A 52 -0.91 -4.42 12.14
N TYR A 53 0.36 -4.08 11.95
CA TYR A 53 1.03 -4.25 10.66
C TYR A 53 1.27 -5.70 10.25
N THR A 54 1.49 -6.62 11.19
CA THR A 54 1.63 -8.05 10.87
C THR A 54 0.32 -8.60 10.34
N GLU A 55 -0.79 -8.35 11.04
CA GLU A 55 -2.11 -8.75 10.58
C GLU A 55 -2.48 -8.08 9.25
N ALA A 56 -2.09 -6.83 9.04
CA ALA A 56 -2.29 -6.15 7.77
C ALA A 56 -1.65 -6.92 6.60
N ILE A 57 -0.39 -7.34 6.76
CA ILE A 57 0.34 -8.13 5.76
C ILE A 57 -0.36 -9.48 5.54
N ASP A 58 -0.67 -10.21 6.62
CA ASP A 58 -1.28 -11.56 6.54
C ASP A 58 -2.60 -11.57 5.75
N TYR A 59 -3.41 -10.52 5.88
CA TYR A 59 -4.65 -10.39 5.13
C TYR A 59 -4.42 -9.87 3.70
N LEU A 60 -3.58 -8.86 3.50
CA LEU A 60 -3.30 -8.31 2.16
C LEU A 60 -2.62 -9.33 1.23
N GLU A 61 -1.79 -10.22 1.75
CA GLU A 61 -1.15 -11.29 0.96
C GLU A 61 -2.13 -12.36 0.46
N LYS A 62 -3.26 -12.54 1.17
CA LYS A 62 -4.33 -13.46 0.76
C LYS A 62 -5.21 -12.88 -0.34
N PHE A 63 -5.26 -11.55 -0.46
CA PHE A 63 -6.04 -10.88 -1.47
C PHE A 63 -5.42 -11.02 -2.86
N LYS A 64 -6.26 -11.32 -3.85
CA LYS A 64 -5.88 -11.38 -5.27
C LYS A 64 -6.90 -10.62 -6.09
N SER A 65 -6.45 -9.87 -7.09
CA SER A 65 -7.34 -9.14 -7.98
C SER A 65 -6.72 -8.99 -9.36
N GLU A 66 -7.57 -9.10 -10.38
CA GLU A 66 -7.25 -8.69 -11.75
C GLU A 66 -7.48 -7.18 -11.95
N ASP A 67 -8.19 -6.52 -11.04
CA ASP A 67 -8.29 -5.05 -11.04
C ASP A 67 -6.91 -4.45 -10.75
N VAL A 68 -6.41 -3.74 -11.74
CA VAL A 68 -5.06 -3.18 -11.78
C VAL A 68 -4.79 -2.21 -10.62
N VAL A 69 -5.80 -1.41 -10.25
CA VAL A 69 -5.68 -0.42 -9.18
C VAL A 69 -5.67 -1.12 -7.83
N LEU A 70 -6.63 -2.02 -7.56
CA LEU A 70 -6.70 -2.73 -6.28
C LEU A 70 -5.49 -3.63 -6.05
N ASN A 71 -4.98 -4.28 -7.10
CA ASN A 71 -3.77 -5.10 -7.04
C ASN A 71 -2.54 -4.26 -6.64
N ALA A 72 -2.33 -3.11 -7.30
CA ALA A 72 -1.25 -2.20 -6.95
C ALA A 72 -1.41 -1.63 -5.53
N MET A 73 -2.63 -1.24 -5.15
CA MET A 73 -2.92 -0.70 -3.83
C MET A 73 -2.68 -1.71 -2.70
N ALA A 74 -3.01 -2.99 -2.90
CA ALA A 74 -2.73 -4.03 -1.91
C ALA A 74 -1.23 -4.22 -1.67
N LYS A 75 -0.43 -4.31 -2.74
CA LYS A 75 1.04 -4.38 -2.67
C LYS A 75 1.63 -3.13 -2.01
N GLY A 76 1.12 -1.97 -2.38
CA GLY A 76 1.49 -0.70 -1.76
C GLY A 76 1.21 -0.66 -0.25
N ALA A 77 0.05 -1.15 0.17
CA ALA A 77 -0.33 -1.23 1.58
C ALA A 77 0.54 -2.23 2.37
N ILE A 78 0.96 -3.34 1.76
CA ILE A 78 1.98 -4.24 2.33
C ILE A 78 3.30 -3.50 2.51
N GLY A 79 3.72 -2.72 1.50
CA GLY A 79 4.91 -1.87 1.60
C GLY A 79 4.82 -0.85 2.73
N ASP A 80 3.66 -0.21 2.90
CA ASP A 80 3.38 0.72 4.00
C ASP A 80 3.48 0.01 5.35
N ALA A 81 2.92 -1.20 5.48
CA ALA A 81 3.01 -2.00 6.71
C ALA A 81 4.48 -2.33 7.07
N TYR A 82 5.29 -2.77 6.10
CA TYR A 82 6.72 -3.00 6.33
C TYR A 82 7.47 -1.72 6.71
N SER A 83 7.16 -0.60 6.04
CA SER A 83 7.76 0.70 6.37
C SER A 83 7.48 1.09 7.81
N GLN A 84 6.25 0.89 8.29
CA GLN A 84 5.87 1.20 9.68
C GLN A 84 6.51 0.24 10.70
N LYS A 85 6.87 -0.97 10.28
CA LYS A 85 7.65 -1.92 11.07
C LYS A 85 9.16 -1.63 11.07
N ASN A 86 9.61 -0.52 10.47
CA ASN A 86 11.02 -0.22 10.26
C ASN A 86 11.76 -1.29 9.43
N GLN A 87 11.06 -1.86 8.44
CA GLN A 87 11.59 -2.84 7.49
C GLN A 87 11.66 -2.21 6.08
N PRO A 88 12.57 -1.23 5.85
CA PRO A 88 12.57 -0.43 4.63
C PRO A 88 12.92 -1.20 3.36
N LYS A 89 13.65 -2.32 3.45
CA LYS A 89 13.99 -3.12 2.26
C LYS A 89 12.76 -3.86 1.74
N GLU A 90 12.03 -4.51 2.63
CA GLU A 90 10.77 -5.19 2.33
C GLU A 90 9.69 -4.20 1.88
N ALA A 91 9.70 -2.98 2.45
CA ALA A 91 8.85 -1.89 1.98
C ALA A 91 9.18 -1.50 0.52
N LEU A 92 10.45 -1.28 0.22
CA LEU A 92 10.93 -0.94 -1.12
C LEU A 92 10.51 -2.01 -2.15
N GLU A 93 10.74 -3.28 -1.85
CA GLU A 93 10.36 -4.38 -2.74
C GLU A 93 8.86 -4.37 -3.06
N ASN A 94 8.01 -4.11 -2.07
CA ASN A 94 6.56 -4.07 -2.26
C ASN A 94 6.10 -2.81 -3.02
N TYR A 95 6.74 -1.66 -2.81
CA TYR A 95 6.45 -0.47 -3.62
C TYR A 95 6.85 -0.65 -5.08
N VAL A 96 7.99 -1.29 -5.35
CA VAL A 96 8.40 -1.61 -6.73
C VAL A 96 7.41 -2.59 -7.35
N LYS A 97 7.05 -3.68 -6.66
CA LYS A 97 6.01 -4.62 -7.12
C LYS A 97 4.68 -3.92 -7.38
N ALA A 98 4.31 -2.93 -6.58
CA ALA A 98 3.08 -2.15 -6.79
C ALA A 98 3.17 -1.27 -8.04
N ALA A 99 4.27 -0.54 -8.23
CA ALA A 99 4.50 0.32 -9.38
C ALA A 99 4.57 -0.47 -10.71
N GLU A 100 5.13 -1.69 -10.66
CA GLU A 100 5.33 -2.56 -11.83
C GLU A 100 4.16 -3.51 -12.09
N SER A 101 3.22 -3.68 -11.14
CA SER A 101 2.12 -4.64 -11.28
C SER A 101 1.20 -4.35 -12.46
N ASP A 102 0.98 -3.06 -12.74
CA ASP A 102 0.32 -2.56 -13.93
C ASP A 102 0.68 -1.07 -14.08
N LYS A 103 1.22 -0.69 -15.24
CA LYS A 103 1.66 0.70 -15.48
C LYS A 103 0.46 1.58 -15.83
N ASN A 104 0.13 2.51 -14.93
CA ASN A 104 -0.96 3.48 -15.14
C ASN A 104 -0.69 4.82 -14.44
N ASN A 105 -1.42 5.84 -14.85
CA ASN A 105 -1.20 7.24 -14.40
C ASN A 105 -1.62 7.51 -12.95
N TYR A 106 -2.20 6.53 -12.24
CA TYR A 106 -2.70 6.72 -10.88
C TYR A 106 -1.86 6.02 -9.81
N THR A 107 -1.57 4.72 -9.98
CA THR A 107 -0.85 3.94 -8.97
C THR A 107 0.66 3.94 -9.22
N THR A 108 1.11 3.97 -10.48
CA THR A 108 2.54 3.93 -10.80
C THR A 108 3.31 5.11 -10.21
N PRO A 109 2.97 6.40 -10.48
CA PRO A 109 3.72 7.52 -9.92
C PRO A 109 3.67 7.54 -8.38
N ARG A 110 2.53 7.16 -7.78
CA ARG A 110 2.36 7.04 -6.33
C ARG A 110 3.38 6.09 -5.71
N PHE A 111 3.52 4.89 -6.28
CA PHE A 111 4.40 3.86 -5.71
C PHE A 111 5.86 4.03 -6.12
N LEU A 112 6.14 4.59 -7.30
CA LEU A 112 7.50 5.04 -7.65
C LEU A 112 8.00 6.11 -6.67
N LEU A 113 7.13 7.04 -6.23
CA LEU A 113 7.55 8.10 -5.31
C LEU A 113 7.92 7.52 -3.95
N LYS A 114 7.12 6.57 -3.45
CA LYS A 114 7.41 5.83 -2.22
C LYS A 114 8.69 5.01 -2.37
N ALA A 115 8.84 4.25 -3.46
CA ALA A 115 10.04 3.47 -3.75
C ALA A 115 11.30 4.37 -3.79
N GLY A 116 11.27 5.49 -4.51
CA GLY A 116 12.39 6.41 -4.60
C GLY A 116 12.78 7.03 -3.25
N LYS A 117 11.79 7.44 -2.44
CA LYS A 117 12.07 7.97 -1.09
C LYS A 117 12.68 6.90 -0.18
N THR A 118 12.16 5.68 -0.23
CA THR A 118 12.70 4.56 0.55
C THR A 118 14.09 4.16 0.09
N ALA A 119 14.33 4.09 -1.22
CA ALA A 119 15.63 3.82 -1.81
C ALA A 119 16.66 4.88 -1.39
N LEU A 120 16.30 6.16 -1.44
CA LEU A 120 17.16 7.25 -1.00
C LEU A 120 17.51 7.14 0.49
N ALA A 121 16.53 6.83 1.35
CA ALA A 121 16.75 6.63 2.78
C ALA A 121 17.65 5.41 3.08
N LEU A 122 17.64 4.40 2.21
CA LEU A 122 18.52 3.22 2.27
C LEU A 122 19.92 3.49 1.69
N GLY A 123 20.16 4.65 1.08
CA GLY A 123 21.40 4.98 0.37
C GLY A 123 21.49 4.43 -1.06
N TYR A 124 20.41 3.85 -1.59
CA TYR A 124 20.31 3.34 -2.97
C TYR A 124 20.01 4.50 -3.93
N LYS A 125 20.98 5.40 -4.06
CA LYS A 125 20.84 6.65 -4.83
C LYS A 125 20.52 6.41 -6.32
N GLU A 126 21.17 5.44 -6.95
CA GLU A 126 20.93 5.11 -8.37
C GLU A 126 19.49 4.66 -8.61
N ASP A 127 18.96 3.77 -7.76
CA ASP A 127 17.58 3.33 -7.83
C ASP A 127 16.60 4.48 -7.56
N ALA A 128 16.89 5.30 -6.55
CA ALA A 128 16.07 6.47 -6.24
C ALA A 128 15.99 7.43 -7.44
N LEU A 129 17.14 7.74 -8.05
CA LEU A 129 17.23 8.58 -9.24
C LEU A 129 16.43 8.00 -10.40
N LYS A 130 16.54 6.68 -10.64
CA LYS A 130 15.76 5.97 -11.66
C LYS A 130 14.26 6.14 -11.42
N TYR A 131 13.76 5.88 -10.21
CA TYR A 131 12.32 6.00 -9.91
C TYR A 131 11.81 7.43 -10.03
N PHE A 132 12.59 8.42 -9.56
CA PHE A 132 12.19 9.82 -9.67
C PHE A 132 12.20 10.34 -11.10
N THR A 133 13.17 9.90 -11.90
CA THR A 133 13.25 10.25 -13.33
C THR A 133 12.07 9.64 -14.10
N ASP A 134 11.66 8.41 -13.78
CA ASP A 134 10.48 7.79 -14.40
C ASP A 134 9.19 8.60 -14.11
N ILE A 135 9.01 9.11 -12.88
CA ILE A 135 7.91 10.04 -12.55
C ILE A 135 7.98 11.29 -13.41
N LYS A 136 9.16 11.91 -13.51
CA LYS A 136 9.34 13.15 -14.27
C LYS A 136 9.04 12.97 -15.76
N ASP A 137 9.51 11.87 -16.34
CA ASP A 137 9.46 11.68 -17.80
C ASP A 137 8.12 11.12 -18.28
N ASN A 138 7.45 10.29 -17.46
CA ASN A 138 6.24 9.57 -17.88
C ASN A 138 4.97 9.97 -17.12
N PHE A 139 5.08 10.72 -16.02
CA PHE A 139 3.96 11.05 -15.13
C PHE A 139 3.97 12.51 -14.66
N ASP A 140 4.44 13.43 -15.52
CA ASP A 140 4.58 14.87 -15.22
C ASP A 140 3.29 15.57 -14.78
N ALA A 141 2.13 15.09 -15.24
CA ALA A 141 0.81 15.59 -14.85
C ALA A 141 0.32 15.05 -13.49
N SER A 142 1.04 14.10 -12.87
CA SER A 142 0.63 13.52 -11.59
C SER A 142 0.97 14.45 -10.41
N PRO A 143 0.22 14.36 -9.29
CA PRO A 143 0.56 15.12 -8.08
C PRO A 143 1.97 14.84 -7.56
N GLU A 144 2.48 13.63 -7.76
CA GLU A 144 3.81 13.20 -7.34
C GLU A 144 4.96 13.90 -8.09
N ALA A 145 4.71 14.38 -9.32
CA ALA A 145 5.70 15.12 -10.10
C ALA A 145 5.99 16.51 -9.54
N ALA A 146 5.08 17.10 -8.74
CA ALA A 146 5.17 18.48 -8.28
C ALA A 146 6.46 18.84 -7.51
N ALA A 147 7.08 17.87 -6.84
CA ALA A 147 8.32 18.05 -6.08
C ALA A 147 9.47 17.16 -6.58
N ILE A 148 9.35 16.58 -7.79
CA ILE A 148 10.24 15.51 -8.22
C ILE A 148 11.65 16.00 -8.53
N ASP A 149 11.81 17.23 -9.04
CA ASP A 149 13.13 17.80 -9.34
C ASP A 149 14.02 17.95 -8.10
N VAL A 150 13.42 18.29 -6.95
CA VAL A 150 14.15 18.36 -5.67
C VAL A 150 14.65 16.98 -5.27
N LEU A 151 13.81 15.96 -5.43
CA LEU A 151 14.17 14.57 -5.09
C LEU A 151 15.24 14.01 -6.03
N ILE A 152 15.19 14.35 -7.32
CA ILE A 152 16.24 14.05 -8.30
C ILE A 152 17.56 14.67 -7.85
N GLY A 153 17.57 15.96 -7.48
CA GLY A 153 18.79 16.62 -7.00
C GLY A 153 19.39 16.02 -5.73
N LEU A 154 18.55 15.46 -4.83
CA LEU A 154 19.03 14.75 -3.64
C LEU A 154 19.61 13.35 -3.93
N ALA A 155 19.14 12.72 -5.02
CA ALA A 155 19.59 11.40 -5.45
C ALA A 155 20.87 11.42 -6.31
N GLN A 156 21.34 12.60 -6.70
CA GLN A 156 22.61 12.82 -7.39
C GLN A 156 23.83 12.77 -6.45
#